data_AF-A0A6P1X1N7-F1
#
_entry.id   AF-A0A6P1X1N7-F1
#
_cell.length_a   1.000
_cell.length_b   1.000
_cell.length_c   1.000
_cell.angle_alpha   90.00
_cell.angle_beta   90.00
_cell.angle_gamma   90.00
#
_symmetry.space_group_name_H-M   'P 1'
#
loop_
_entity.id
_entity.type
_entity.pdbx_description
1 polymer ?
#
loop_
_entity_poly.entity_id
_entity_poly.type
_entity_poly.pdbx_seq_one_letter_code
_entity_poly.pdbx_strand_id
1 'polypeptide(L)'
;MTEEEKIKRSRFKRNVIAIPYIIFGFIVALLFIFSPDIIWLVTVFGIFMVYNVIAMFIAFLFKYGRTALYLLMMTLLMAGAFALYLYMLLEFH
;
A
#
# COMPACT_ATOMS: atom_id res chain seq x y z
N MET A 1 -6.95 -17.76 21.69
CA MET A 1 -7.26 -17.40 20.29
C MET A 1 -8.03 -18.55 19.69
N THR A 2 -9.33 -18.39 19.47
CA THR A 2 -10.21 -19.46 18.95
C THR A 2 -9.97 -19.66 17.45
N GLU A 3 -10.31 -20.83 16.91
CA GLU A 3 -10.12 -21.15 15.47
C GLU A 3 -10.85 -20.14 14.55
N GLU A 4 -11.99 -19.62 14.98
CA GLU A 4 -12.73 -18.57 14.26
C GLU A 4 -11.96 -17.24 14.16
N GLU A 5 -11.23 -16.85 15.19
CA GLU A 5 -10.40 -15.64 15.21
C GLU A 5 -9.20 -15.79 14.25
N LYS A 6 -8.62 -16.99 14.15
CA LYS A 6 -7.55 -17.29 13.19
C LYS A 6 -8.05 -17.17 11.75
N ILE A 7 -9.25 -17.69 11.45
CA ILE A 7 -9.87 -17.61 10.11
C ILE A 7 -10.21 -16.15 9.75
N LYS A 8 -10.79 -15.38 10.68
CA LYS A 8 -11.07 -13.95 10.46
C LYS A 8 -9.79 -13.16 10.17
N ARG A 9 -8.71 -13.41 10.94
CA ARG A 9 -7.42 -12.76 10.73
C ARG A 9 -6.77 -13.13 9.39
N SER A 10 -6.91 -14.39 8.97
CA SER A 10 -6.43 -14.87 7.67
C SER A 10 -7.17 -14.19 6.50
N ARG A 11 -8.50 -14.10 6.58
CA ARG A 11 -9.31 -13.39 5.58
C ARG A 11 -8.98 -11.90 5.51
N PHE A 12 -8.77 -11.25 6.65
CA PHE A 12 -8.34 -9.85 6.70
C PHE A 12 -7.00 -9.65 5.99
N LYS A 13 -5.99 -10.47 6.31
CA LYS A 13 -4.68 -10.40 5.62
C LYS A 13 -4.81 -10.55 4.11
N ARG A 14 -5.60 -11.52 3.64
CA ARG A 14 -5.75 -11.74 2.20
C ARG A 14 -6.46 -10.57 1.52
N ASN A 15 -7.56 -10.10 2.09
CA ASN A 15 -8.45 -9.14 1.43
C ASN A 15 -7.99 -7.68 1.55
N VAL A 16 -7.33 -7.33 2.66
CA VAL A 16 -6.91 -5.95 2.96
C VAL A 16 -5.42 -5.73 2.66
N ILE A 17 -4.63 -6.80 2.52
CA ILE A 17 -3.18 -6.68 2.29
C ILE A 17 -2.83 -7.33 0.96
N ALA A 18 -2.99 -8.65 0.81
CA ALA A 18 -2.47 -9.33 -0.38
C ALA A 18 -3.12 -8.85 -1.69
N ILE A 19 -4.46 -8.86 -1.77
CA ILE A 19 -5.19 -8.49 -2.99
C ILE A 19 -4.92 -7.03 -3.42
N PRO A 20 -5.06 -6.02 -2.54
CA PRO A 20 -4.80 -4.61 -2.90
C PRO A 20 -3.37 -4.36 -3.37
N TYR A 21 -2.38 -4.99 -2.74
CA TYR A 21 -0.97 -4.84 -3.14
C TYR A 21 -0.67 -5.49 -4.49
N ILE A 22 -1.30 -6.64 -4.80
CA ILE A 22 -1.17 -7.27 -6.11
C ILE A 22 -1.79 -6.38 -7.19
N ILE A 23 -2.99 -5.85 -6.95
CA ILE A 23 -3.66 -4.93 -7.88
C ILE A 23 -2.79 -3.69 -8.10
N PHE A 24 -2.25 -3.11 -7.03
CA PHE A 24 -1.34 -1.96 -7.12
C PHE A 24 -0.10 -2.27 -7.95
N GLY A 25 0.59 -3.39 -7.68
CA GLY A 25 1.76 -3.79 -8.45
C GLY A 25 1.44 -4.00 -9.93
N PHE A 26 0.27 -4.56 -10.23
CA PHE A 26 -0.19 -4.72 -11.61
C PHE A 26 -0.44 -3.38 -12.30
N ILE A 27 -1.10 -2.43 -11.63
CA ILE A 27 -1.33 -1.07 -12.16
C ILE A 27 0.00 -0.37 -12.43
N VAL A 28 0.94 -0.42 -11.48
CA VAL A 28 2.27 0.20 -11.64
C VAL A 28 3.02 -0.42 -12.81
N ALA A 29 3.01 -1.75 -12.95
CA ALA A 29 3.65 -2.43 -14.07
C ALA A 29 3.05 -2.01 -15.42
N LEU A 30 1.72 -1.86 -15.50
CA LEU A 30 1.05 -1.36 -16.71
C LEU A 30 1.45 0.09 -17.01
N LEU A 31 1.52 0.96 -16.00
CA LEU A 31 1.98 2.34 -16.20
C LEU A 31 3.40 2.39 -16.75
N PHE A 32 4.32 1.58 -16.22
CA PHE A 32 5.68 1.51 -16.73
C PHE A 32 5.78 1.07 -18.20
N ILE A 33 4.88 0.17 -18.66
CA ILE A 33 4.89 -0.34 -20.04
C ILE A 33 4.21 0.62 -21.02
N PHE A 34 3.04 1.14 -20.65
CA PHE A 34 2.16 1.85 -21.58
C PHE A 34 2.25 3.38 -21.46
N SER A 35 2.50 3.91 -20.27
CA SER A 35 2.48 5.34 -19.98
C SER A 35 3.49 5.69 -18.87
N PRO A 36 4.80 5.67 -19.15
CA PRO A 36 5.85 5.89 -18.15
C PRO A 36 5.99 7.38 -17.74
N ASP A 37 4.88 8.11 -17.72
CA ASP A 37 4.83 9.48 -17.26
C ASP A 37 4.79 9.51 -15.73
N ILE A 38 5.67 10.33 -15.16
CA ILE A 38 5.85 10.45 -13.73
C ILE A 38 4.61 11.01 -13.01
N ILE A 39 3.79 11.82 -13.70
CA ILE A 39 2.52 12.32 -13.14
C ILE A 39 1.58 11.17 -12.77
N TRP A 40 1.49 10.14 -13.63
CA TRP A 40 0.66 8.96 -13.37
C TRP A 40 1.22 8.13 -12.21
N LEU A 41 2.54 7.95 -12.15
CA LEU A 41 3.20 7.23 -11.06
C LEU A 41 2.96 7.92 -9.71
N VAL A 42 3.20 9.24 -9.62
CA VAL A 42 2.94 10.02 -8.39
C VAL A 42 1.49 9.89 -7.96
N THR A 43 0.55 10.02 -8.89
CA THR A 43 -0.88 9.94 -8.59
C THR A 43 -1.28 8.57 -8.02
N VAL A 44 -0.85 7.48 -8.67
CA VAL A 44 -1.18 6.11 -8.22
C VAL A 44 -0.50 5.77 -6.90
N PHE A 45 0.75 6.17 -6.71
CA PHE A 45 1.45 6.01 -5.43
C PHE A 45 0.77 6.80 -4.30
N GLY A 46 0.34 8.05 -4.58
CA GLY A 46 -0.36 8.89 -3.60
C GLY A 46 -1.69 8.28 -3.15
N ILE A 47 -2.52 7.84 -4.10
CA ILE A 47 -3.80 7.17 -3.80
C ILE A 47 -3.56 5.90 -2.97
N PHE A 48 -2.58 5.07 -3.36
CA PHE A 48 -2.30 3.83 -2.65
C PHE A 48 -1.68 4.08 -1.26
N MET A 49 -0.91 5.15 -1.09
CA MET A 49 -0.38 5.55 0.21
C MET A 49 -1.52 5.89 1.19
N VAL A 50 -2.53 6.65 0.75
CA VAL A 50 -3.72 6.94 1.57
C VAL A 50 -4.45 5.66 1.98
N TYR A 51 -4.65 4.74 1.02
CA TYR A 51 -5.21 3.42 1.32
C TYR A 51 -4.40 2.68 2.38
N ASN A 52 -3.07 2.67 2.26
CA ASN A 52 -2.18 1.98 3.19
C ASN A 52 -2.25 2.53 4.61
N VAL A 53 -2.32 3.86 4.75
CA VAL A 53 -2.48 4.52 6.05
C VAL A 53 -3.80 4.10 6.71
N ILE A 54 -4.90 4.08 5.95
CA ILE A 54 -6.21 3.64 6.45
C ILE A 54 -6.16 2.16 6.87
N ALA A 55 -5.60 1.29 6.02
CA ALA A 55 -5.44 -0.13 6.32
C ALA A 55 -4.59 -0.38 7.57
N MET A 56 -3.50 0.38 7.74
CA MET A 56 -2.64 0.34 8.92
C MET A 56 -3.43 0.74 10.18
N PHE A 57 -4.19 1.83 10.13
CA PHE A 57 -5.03 2.29 11.24
C PHE A 57 -6.08 1.24 11.63
N ILE A 58 -6.75 0.64 10.64
CA ILE A 58 -7.72 -0.45 10.89
C ILE A 58 -7.02 -1.63 11.55
N ALA A 59 -5.87 -2.08 11.03
CA ALA A 59 -5.12 -3.18 11.61
C ALA A 59 -4.64 -2.89 13.05
N PHE A 60 -4.32 -1.63 13.35
CA PHE A 60 -3.98 -1.16 14.69
C PHE A 60 -5.19 -1.22 15.64
N LEU A 61 -6.35 -0.70 15.21
CA LEU A 61 -7.61 -0.74 15.98
C LEU A 61 -8.04 -2.17 16.34
N PHE A 62 -7.91 -3.10 15.39
CA PHE A 62 -8.22 -4.52 15.61
C PHE A 62 -7.14 -5.28 16.42
N LYS A 63 -6.15 -4.58 16.97
CA LYS A 63 -5.04 -5.14 17.76
C LYS A 63 -4.28 -6.26 17.04
N TYR A 64 -4.22 -6.23 15.71
CA TYR A 64 -3.45 -7.19 14.94
C TYR A 64 -1.95 -6.83 14.95
N GLY A 65 -1.31 -6.82 16.13
CA GLY A 65 0.04 -6.25 16.35
C GLY A 65 1.06 -6.56 15.25
N ARG A 66 1.29 -7.84 14.92
CA ARG A 66 2.23 -8.21 13.83
C ARG A 66 1.82 -7.69 12.43
N THR A 67 0.53 -7.58 12.17
CA THR A 67 -0.02 -7.12 10.87
C THR A 67 0.00 -5.60 10.79
N ALA A 68 -0.31 -4.91 11.87
CA ALA A 68 -0.16 -3.47 11.98
C ALA A 68 1.31 -3.05 11.78
N LEU A 69 2.26 -3.77 12.39
CA LEU A 69 3.69 -3.49 12.24
C LEU A 69 4.18 -3.71 10.80
N TYR A 70 3.69 -4.77 10.13
CA TYR A 70 3.96 -5.00 8.71
C TYR A 70 3.41 -3.87 7.83
N LEU A 71 2.16 -3.45 8.06
CA LEU A 71 1.55 -2.33 7.32
C LEU A 71 2.25 -1.01 7.61
N LEU A 72 2.75 -0.79 8.82
CA LEU A 72 3.55 0.38 9.16
C LEU A 72 4.86 0.41 8.37
N MET A 73 5.59 -0.71 8.34
CA MET A 73 6.82 -0.82 7.55
C MET A 73 6.53 -0.58 6.06
N MET A 74 5.47 -1.19 5.52
CA MET A 74 5.08 -0.96 4.13
C MET A 74 4.66 0.48 3.85
N THR A 75 3.96 1.12 4.79
CA THR A 75 3.55 2.52 4.67
C THR A 75 4.78 3.43 4.62
N LEU A 76 5.81 3.19 5.45
CA LEU A 76 7.06 3.95 5.42
C LEU A 76 7.82 3.77 4.10
N LEU A 77 7.91 2.53 3.60
CA LEU A 77 8.52 2.27 2.29
C LEU A 77 7.76 2.96 1.16
N MET A 78 6.42 2.91 1.22
CA MET A 78 5.54 3.56 0.24
C MET A 78 5.66 5.08 0.29
N ALA A 79 5.74 5.66 1.48
CA ALA A 79 5.95 7.09 1.67
C ALA A 79 7.30 7.54 1.12
N GLY A 80 8.36 6.75 1.34
CA GLY A 80 9.69 7.00 0.78
C GLY A 80 9.68 6.96 -0.76
N ALA A 81 9.07 5.93 -1.34
CA ALA A 81 8.93 5.83 -2.80
C ALA A 81 8.11 7.00 -3.38
N PHE A 82 6.97 7.33 -2.76
CA PHE A 82 6.15 8.47 -3.17
C PHE A 82 6.92 9.78 -3.09
N ALA A 83 7.68 10.03 -2.02
CA ALA A 83 8.50 11.23 -1.87
C ALA A 83 9.58 11.32 -2.96
N LEU A 84 10.21 10.21 -3.34
CA LEU A 84 11.18 10.17 -4.44
C LEU A 84 10.53 10.51 -5.78
N TYR A 85 9.36 9.93 -6.10
CA TYR A 85 8.66 10.24 -7.33
C TYR A 85 8.14 11.67 -7.36
N LEU A 86 7.66 12.19 -6.22
CA LEU A 86 7.23 13.59 -6.10
C LEU A 86 8.41 14.54 -6.31
N TYR A 87 9.57 14.24 -5.72
CA TYR A 87 10.79 15.01 -5.90
C TYR A 87 11.22 15.04 -7.37
N MET A 88 11.26 13.88 -8.03
CA MET A 88 11.55 13.80 -9.47
C MET A 88 10.52 14.56 -10.30
N LEU A 89 9.23 14.49 -9.97
CA LEU A 89 8.20 15.27 -10.66
C LEU A 89 8.49 16.77 -10.54
N LEU A 90 8.84 17.27 -9.36
CA LEU A 90 9.09 18.71 -9.12
C LEU A 90 10.42 19.21 -9.71
N GLU A 91 11.42 18.33 -9.87
CA GLU A 91 12.72 18.71 -10.45
C GLU A 91 12.70 18.71 -11.99
N PHE A 92 11.91 17.82 -12.60
CA PHE A 92 11.90 17.61 -14.05
C PHE A 92 10.62 18.11 -14.76
N HIS A 93 9.70 18.78 -14.07
CA HIS A 93 8.57 19.54 -14.63
C HIS A 93 8.53 20.95 -14.06
#